data_AF-A0A433A203-F1
#
_entry.id   AF-A0A433A203-F1
#
_cell.length_a   1.000
_cell.length_b   1.000
_cell.length_c   1.000
_cell.angle_alpha   90.00
_cell.angle_beta   90.00
_cell.angle_gamma   90.00
#
_symmetry.space_group_name_H-M   'P 1'
#
loop_
_entity.id
_entity.type
_entity.pdbx_description
1 polymer ?
#
loop_
_entity_poly.entity_id
_entity_poly.type
_entity_poly.pdbx_seq_one_letter_code
_entity_poly.pdbx_strand_id
1 'polypeptide(L)'
;MKQNVSSRSSSFKKHLSWIRDLDRNASAPSSLSSDVGAIGRFQWYSGSFDYDTLAKINQSNVVECVIEDTLFKLQEKVQQGPPSWVSTIRSAVSSYQLLSYLGLDRIDQRSGLDGLFHFPSSSGAGVNVYVIDTGINIEHTDFVGRASYGPSFIGNESDPTDTNGHGTFVAGVCCGECWKWAILSVAHRFPFRLHQPIGTNYGVAKKANVISVKALNSDGSGRLSNVLAALSWVVEQHTTSGNTSKTVVNLSLGAEYSEVTNNAIEQAIEQGIHFTIACNRKRRRRRVPVLARVRFHSDDGGGHQSRRLDRIVLKHGVLRRH
;
A
#
# COMPACT_ATOMS: atom_id res chain seq x y z
N MET A 1 -18.09 -13.99 -10.43
CA MET A 1 -16.88 -14.83 -10.55
C MET A 1 -17.28 -16.21 -11.05
N LYS A 2 -16.52 -16.80 -11.99
CA LYS A 2 -16.78 -18.16 -12.47
C LYS A 2 -16.36 -19.21 -11.44
N GLN A 3 -17.06 -20.34 -11.41
CA GLN A 3 -16.70 -21.50 -10.58
C GLN A 3 -15.81 -22.47 -11.39
N ASN A 4 -14.99 -23.29 -10.69
CA ASN A 4 -14.16 -24.36 -11.27
C ASN A 4 -13.10 -23.90 -12.30
N VAL A 5 -12.47 -22.75 -12.06
CA VAL A 5 -11.37 -22.24 -12.88
C VAL A 5 -10.10 -23.07 -12.65
N SER A 6 -9.40 -23.43 -13.72
CA SER A 6 -8.13 -24.18 -13.59
C SER A 6 -7.12 -23.38 -12.77
N SER A 7 -6.62 -23.94 -11.66
CA SER A 7 -5.68 -23.26 -10.76
C SER A 7 -4.20 -23.44 -11.15
N ARG A 8 -3.88 -24.35 -12.08
CA ARG A 8 -2.49 -24.71 -12.42
C ARG A 8 -1.72 -23.54 -13.02
N SER A 9 -0.52 -23.25 -12.53
CA SER A 9 0.36 -22.19 -13.05
C SER A 9 0.70 -22.40 -14.54
N SER A 10 0.86 -23.66 -14.97
CA SER A 10 1.07 -24.01 -16.38
C SER A 10 -0.10 -23.61 -17.29
N SER A 11 -1.35 -23.69 -16.81
CA SER A 11 -2.52 -23.22 -17.55
C SER A 11 -2.51 -21.70 -17.73
N PHE A 12 -2.01 -20.95 -16.75
CA PHE A 12 -1.90 -19.49 -16.85
C PHE A 12 -0.84 -19.06 -17.85
N LYS A 13 0.34 -19.69 -17.83
CA LYS A 13 1.40 -19.41 -18.83
C LYS A 13 0.92 -19.68 -20.26
N LYS A 14 0.22 -20.81 -20.47
CA LYS A 14 -0.39 -21.14 -21.78
C LYS A 14 -1.43 -20.09 -22.20
N HIS A 15 -2.25 -19.63 -21.26
CA HIS A 15 -3.23 -18.56 -21.51
C HIS A 15 -2.57 -17.24 -21.92
N LEU A 16 -1.48 -16.83 -21.25
CA LEU A 16 -0.74 -15.63 -21.63
C LEU A 16 -0.13 -15.74 -23.04
N SER A 17 0.41 -16.90 -23.40
CA SER A 17 0.88 -17.15 -24.77
C SER A 17 -0.27 -17.03 -25.78
N TRP A 18 -1.42 -17.64 -25.48
CA TRP A 18 -2.61 -17.58 -26.33
C TRP A 18 -3.14 -16.16 -26.53
N ILE A 19 -3.13 -15.32 -25.49
CA ILE A 19 -3.51 -13.90 -25.63
C ILE A 19 -2.58 -13.19 -26.60
N ARG A 20 -1.26 -13.37 -26.48
CA ARG A 20 -0.29 -12.76 -27.41
C ARG A 20 -0.53 -13.20 -28.86
N ASP A 21 -1.03 -14.42 -29.06
CA ASP A 21 -1.43 -14.91 -30.39
C ASP A 21 -2.71 -14.24 -30.89
N LEU A 22 -3.71 -14.05 -30.02
CA LEU A 22 -4.92 -13.29 -30.35
C LEU A 22 -4.61 -11.85 -30.72
N ASP A 23 -3.72 -11.23 -29.95
CA ASP A 23 -3.30 -9.83 -30.09
C ASP A 23 -2.68 -9.55 -31.45
N ARG A 24 -1.77 -10.45 -31.88
CA ARG A 24 -1.13 -10.38 -33.21
C ARG A 24 -2.11 -10.47 -34.38
N ASN A 25 -3.27 -11.06 -34.15
CA ASN A 25 -4.30 -11.29 -35.16
C ASN A 25 -5.51 -10.37 -34.99
N ALA A 26 -5.46 -9.41 -34.06
CA ALA A 26 -6.57 -8.50 -33.79
C ALA A 26 -6.68 -7.43 -34.87
N SER A 27 -7.91 -7.11 -35.26
CA SER A 27 -8.23 -6.09 -36.28
C SER A 27 -7.93 -4.65 -35.81
N ALA A 28 -7.68 -4.47 -34.51
CA ALA A 28 -7.25 -3.24 -33.88
C ALA A 28 -6.09 -3.56 -32.91
N PRO A 29 -5.21 -2.60 -32.57
CA PRO A 29 -4.15 -2.83 -31.60
C PRO A 29 -4.76 -3.05 -30.22
N SER A 30 -5.02 -4.32 -29.91
CA SER A 30 -5.05 -4.82 -28.54
C SER A 30 -3.60 -4.88 -28.05
N SER A 31 -3.38 -4.78 -26.75
CA SER A 31 -2.05 -4.97 -26.16
C SER A 31 -2.16 -5.55 -24.75
N LEU A 32 -1.54 -6.71 -24.56
CA LEU A 32 -1.25 -7.21 -23.22
C LEU A 32 -0.21 -6.27 -22.58
N SER A 33 -0.52 -5.70 -21.41
CA SER A 33 0.48 -4.92 -20.66
C SER A 33 1.64 -5.81 -20.22
N SER A 34 2.79 -5.20 -19.96
CA SER A 34 3.87 -5.86 -19.21
C SER A 34 3.45 -6.29 -17.81
N ASP A 35 2.37 -5.72 -17.27
CA ASP A 35 1.90 -6.00 -15.92
C ASP A 35 1.21 -7.36 -15.85
N VAL A 36 2.02 -8.37 -15.53
CA VAL A 36 1.61 -9.72 -15.19
C VAL A 36 2.19 -10.04 -13.83
N GLY A 37 1.37 -10.52 -12.90
CA GLY A 37 1.82 -10.72 -11.53
C GLY A 37 1.16 -11.90 -10.83
N ALA A 38 1.73 -12.22 -9.68
CA ALA A 38 1.19 -13.21 -8.76
C ALA A 38 1.30 -12.70 -7.31
N ILE A 39 0.23 -12.90 -6.56
CA ILE A 39 0.15 -12.63 -5.12
C ILE A 39 -0.28 -13.93 -4.46
N GLY A 40 0.68 -14.69 -3.93
CA GLY A 40 0.41 -16.06 -3.52
C GLY A 40 -0.12 -16.89 -4.69
N ARG A 41 -1.37 -17.37 -4.60
CA ARG A 41 -2.03 -18.11 -5.70
C ARG A 41 -2.88 -17.24 -6.62
N PHE A 42 -3.11 -15.97 -6.25
CA PHE A 42 -3.81 -15.02 -7.09
C PHE A 42 -2.92 -14.65 -8.28
N GLN A 43 -3.36 -14.96 -9.50
CA GLN A 43 -2.64 -14.63 -10.72
C GLN A 43 -3.45 -13.63 -11.53
N TRP A 44 -2.77 -12.63 -12.09
CA TRP A 44 -3.44 -11.55 -12.78
C TRP A 44 -2.58 -11.01 -13.93
N TYR A 45 -3.24 -10.35 -14.87
CA TYR A 45 -2.61 -9.54 -15.90
C TYR A 45 -3.50 -8.35 -16.25
N SER A 46 -2.91 -7.27 -16.78
CA SER A 46 -3.65 -6.15 -17.32
C SER A 46 -3.41 -5.99 -18.82
N GLY A 47 -4.28 -5.26 -19.50
CA GLY A 47 -4.11 -4.92 -20.90
C GLY A 47 -5.26 -4.08 -21.44
N SER A 48 -5.07 -3.58 -22.65
CA SER A 48 -6.11 -2.91 -23.42
C SER A 48 -6.55 -3.85 -24.53
N PHE A 49 -7.83 -4.22 -24.53
CA PHE A 49 -8.35 -5.24 -25.43
C PHE A 49 -9.61 -4.73 -26.13
N ASP A 50 -9.77 -5.07 -27.40
CA ASP A 50 -11.03 -4.89 -28.12
C ASP A 50 -12.12 -5.83 -27.57
N TYR A 51 -13.39 -5.54 -27.90
CA TYR A 51 -14.53 -6.29 -27.38
C TYR A 51 -14.53 -7.77 -27.77
N ASP A 52 -14.09 -8.12 -28.97
CA ASP A 52 -14.10 -9.50 -29.45
C ASP A 52 -13.04 -10.33 -28.72
N THR A 53 -11.87 -9.73 -28.51
CA THR A 53 -10.77 -10.30 -27.73
C THR A 53 -11.17 -10.44 -26.26
N LEU A 54 -11.82 -9.44 -25.67
CA LEU A 54 -12.38 -9.53 -24.30
C LEU A 54 -13.42 -10.63 -24.18
N ALA A 55 -14.31 -10.79 -25.16
CA ALA A 55 -15.32 -11.84 -25.16
C ALA A 55 -14.67 -13.23 -25.15
N LYS A 56 -13.63 -13.45 -25.98
CA LYS A 56 -12.85 -14.69 -26.00
C LYS A 56 -12.14 -14.95 -24.67
N ILE A 57 -11.47 -13.92 -24.12
CA ILE A 57 -10.80 -13.99 -22.82
C ILE A 57 -11.81 -14.38 -21.72
N ASN A 58 -12.97 -13.72 -21.71
CA ASN A 58 -14.00 -13.95 -20.72
C ASN A 58 -14.71 -15.31 -20.90
N GLN A 59 -14.52 -16.04 -21.99
CA GLN A 59 -14.99 -17.42 -22.13
C GLN A 59 -13.96 -18.46 -21.66
N SER A 60 -12.68 -18.09 -21.54
CA SER A 60 -11.61 -19.01 -21.12
C SER A 60 -11.89 -19.64 -19.75
N ASN A 61 -11.66 -20.95 -19.63
CA ASN A 61 -11.82 -21.72 -18.38
C ASN A 61 -10.68 -21.48 -17.37
N VAL A 62 -9.67 -20.66 -17.72
CA VAL A 62 -8.61 -20.22 -16.82
C VAL A 62 -8.83 -18.79 -16.30
N VAL A 63 -9.84 -18.08 -16.82
CA VAL A 63 -10.19 -16.71 -16.41
C VAL A 63 -11.42 -16.77 -15.53
N GLU A 64 -11.29 -16.29 -14.30
CA GLU A 64 -12.39 -16.24 -13.35
C GLU A 64 -13.27 -15.01 -13.58
N CYS A 65 -12.65 -13.87 -13.80
CA CYS A 65 -13.33 -12.62 -14.11
C CYS A 65 -12.41 -11.63 -14.82
N VAL A 66 -13.05 -10.69 -15.49
CA VAL A 66 -12.44 -9.50 -16.08
C VAL A 66 -13.07 -8.29 -15.39
N ILE A 67 -12.25 -7.36 -14.91
CA ILE A 67 -12.71 -6.13 -14.26
C ILE A 67 -12.09 -4.91 -14.92
N GLU A 68 -12.69 -3.75 -14.69
CA GLU A 68 -12.11 -2.49 -15.12
C GLU A 68 -10.83 -2.18 -14.34
N ASP A 69 -9.84 -1.59 -15.01
CA ASP A 69 -8.67 -1.06 -14.32
C ASP A 69 -9.01 0.29 -13.66
N THR A 70 -9.55 0.21 -12.45
CA THR A 70 -10.10 1.37 -11.72
C THR A 70 -9.03 2.25 -11.10
N LEU A 71 -9.33 3.54 -10.96
CA LEU A 71 -8.44 4.50 -10.29
C LEU A 71 -8.47 4.37 -8.76
N PHE A 72 -7.29 4.27 -8.17
CA PHE A 72 -7.00 4.52 -6.77
C PHE A 72 -6.59 5.97 -6.57
N LYS A 73 -7.02 6.54 -5.44
CA LYS A 73 -6.64 7.90 -5.04
C LYS A 73 -6.22 7.93 -3.58
N LEU A 74 -5.35 8.88 -3.27
CA LEU A 74 -5.01 9.25 -1.90
C LEU A 74 -6.27 9.49 -1.07
N GLN A 75 -6.26 8.99 0.16
CA GLN A 75 -7.33 9.20 1.13
C GLN A 75 -7.03 10.41 2.00
N GLU A 76 -6.92 11.61 1.42
CA GLU A 76 -6.64 12.79 2.25
C GLU A 76 -7.28 14.10 1.82
N LYS A 77 -7.53 14.93 2.85
CA LYS A 77 -7.46 16.39 2.76
C LYS A 77 -6.03 16.76 3.12
N VAL A 78 -5.27 17.35 2.18
CA VAL A 78 -3.92 17.84 2.45
C VAL A 78 -3.92 18.69 3.74
N GLN A 79 -3.18 18.24 4.74
CA GLN A 79 -2.99 18.92 6.01
C GLN A 79 -2.03 20.13 5.75
N GLN A 80 -2.59 21.32 5.49
CA GLN A 80 -1.84 22.56 5.14
C GLN A 80 -1.09 23.21 6.33
N GLY A 81 -0.91 22.49 7.43
CA GLY A 81 -0.25 22.98 8.64
C GLY A 81 -0.21 21.88 9.71
N PRO A 82 0.72 21.93 10.67
CA PRO A 82 0.87 20.85 11.66
C PRO A 82 -0.50 20.52 12.30
N PRO A 83 -0.87 19.23 12.40
CA PRO A 83 -2.17 18.80 12.92
C PRO A 83 -2.56 19.50 14.23
N SER A 84 -3.84 19.67 14.55
CA SER A 84 -4.26 20.35 15.79
C SER A 84 -3.82 19.65 17.09
N TRP A 85 -3.36 18.40 17.00
CA TRP A 85 -2.69 17.67 18.08
C TRP A 85 -1.21 18.03 18.24
N VAL A 86 -0.65 18.77 17.27
CA VAL A 86 0.57 19.57 17.34
C VAL A 86 0.16 20.98 17.76
N SER A 87 -0.23 21.18 19.02
CA SER A 87 -0.38 22.54 19.52
C SER A 87 1.00 23.08 19.89
N THR A 88 1.39 24.21 19.30
CA THR A 88 2.47 25.02 19.86
C THR A 88 1.95 25.55 21.19
N ILE A 89 2.23 24.86 22.30
CA ILE A 89 2.01 25.41 23.63
C ILE A 89 3.02 26.54 23.81
N ARG A 90 2.66 27.77 23.41
CA ARG A 90 3.28 28.98 23.95
C ARG A 90 2.72 29.19 25.36
N SER A 91 3.13 28.38 26.32
CA SER A 91 2.99 28.76 27.73
C SER A 91 4.21 29.57 28.13
N ALA A 92 3.94 30.75 28.70
CA ALA A 92 4.90 31.74 29.17
C ALA A 92 5.70 31.28 30.42
N VAL A 93 6.05 29.99 30.53
CA VAL A 93 6.74 29.45 31.70
C VAL A 93 7.94 28.64 31.23
N SER A 94 9.11 29.07 31.68
CA SER A 94 10.42 28.49 31.45
C SER A 94 10.52 27.05 31.99
N SER A 95 10.02 26.08 31.23
CA SER A 95 10.32 24.66 31.39
C SER A 95 10.01 23.95 30.07
N TYR A 96 11.07 23.48 29.41
CA TYR A 96 11.03 22.63 28.23
C TYR A 96 10.35 21.29 28.57
N GLN A 97 9.02 21.28 28.68
CA GLN A 97 8.24 20.07 28.83
C GLN A 97 7.65 19.71 27.47
N LEU A 98 8.56 19.13 26.68
CA LEU A 98 8.34 18.01 25.76
C LEU A 98 6.93 17.90 25.18
N LEU A 99 6.82 18.39 23.96
CA LEU A 99 5.73 18.12 23.03
C LEU A 99 5.76 16.64 22.63
N SER A 100 5.38 15.73 23.53
CA SER A 100 4.96 14.40 23.10
C SER A 100 3.58 14.56 22.49
N TYR A 101 3.55 14.43 21.17
CA TYR A 101 2.37 14.56 20.35
C TYR A 101 1.23 13.66 20.83
N LEU A 102 0.04 14.25 21.08
CA LEU A 102 -1.16 13.55 21.58
C LEU A 102 -1.57 12.32 20.75
N GLY A 103 -1.08 12.19 19.51
CA GLY A 103 -1.30 11.01 18.67
C GLY A 103 -0.45 9.80 19.08
N LEU A 104 0.82 10.01 19.47
CA LEU A 104 1.71 8.94 19.91
C LEU A 104 1.40 8.49 21.36
N ASP A 105 1.16 9.45 22.25
CA ASP A 105 0.69 9.20 23.64
C ASP A 105 -0.70 8.53 23.67
N ARG A 106 -1.48 8.63 22.60
CA ARG A 106 -2.75 7.90 22.50
C ARG A 106 -2.57 6.41 22.24
N ILE A 107 -1.49 6.00 21.57
CA ILE A 107 -1.35 4.64 21.03
C ILE A 107 -0.46 3.73 21.87
N ASP A 108 0.32 4.25 22.82
CA ASP A 108 1.19 3.46 23.69
C ASP A 108 0.50 2.93 24.96
N GLN A 109 -0.68 3.45 25.31
CA GLN A 109 -1.44 3.03 26.50
C GLN A 109 -2.94 2.78 26.23
N ARG A 110 -3.52 1.81 26.97
CA ARG A 110 -4.93 1.42 26.83
C ARG A 110 -5.92 2.45 27.42
N SER A 111 -5.48 3.26 28.37
CA SER A 111 -6.29 4.29 29.03
C SER A 111 -5.39 5.38 29.61
N GLY A 112 -5.81 6.64 29.50
CA GLY A 112 -5.03 7.79 29.97
C GLY A 112 -4.33 8.55 28.85
N LEU A 113 -3.67 9.63 29.23
CA LEU A 113 -2.66 10.38 28.48
C LEU A 113 -1.66 10.87 29.52
N ASP A 114 -0.39 10.46 29.40
CA ASP A 114 0.66 10.85 30.34
C ASP A 114 1.67 11.82 29.71
N GLY A 115 1.42 12.20 28.45
CA GLY A 115 2.30 13.09 27.70
C GLY A 115 3.62 12.42 27.33
N LEU A 116 3.69 11.09 27.31
CA LEU A 116 4.87 10.34 26.91
C LEU A 116 4.51 9.36 25.79
N PHE A 117 5.52 8.92 25.06
CA PHE A 117 5.38 7.79 24.14
C PHE A 117 6.40 6.73 24.53
N HIS A 118 5.91 5.66 25.14
CA HIS A 118 6.69 4.51 25.55
C HIS A 118 6.83 3.53 24.39
N PHE A 119 7.97 3.59 23.70
CA PHE A 119 8.30 2.61 22.67
C PHE A 119 9.18 1.49 23.25
N PRO A 120 8.97 0.23 22.84
CA PRO A 120 9.82 -0.87 23.27
C PRO A 120 11.25 -0.69 22.74
N SER A 121 12.23 -1.24 23.45
CA SER A 121 13.64 -1.17 23.03
C SER A 121 13.90 -1.74 21.62
N SER A 122 13.06 -2.68 21.18
CA SER A 122 13.08 -3.23 19.82
C SER A 122 12.62 -2.22 18.77
N SER A 123 11.60 -1.38 19.05
CA SER A 123 11.06 -0.34 18.16
C SER A 123 10.88 -0.76 16.68
N GLY A 124 10.54 -2.02 16.41
CA GLY A 124 10.42 -2.54 15.03
C GLY A 124 11.74 -2.98 14.37
N ALA A 125 12.82 -3.14 15.12
CA ALA A 125 14.11 -3.59 14.61
C ALA A 125 14.00 -4.91 13.82
N GLY A 126 14.53 -4.90 12.60
CA GLY A 126 14.50 -6.03 11.67
C GLY A 126 13.15 -6.24 10.97
N VAL A 127 12.16 -5.36 11.20
CA VAL A 127 10.91 -5.33 10.44
C VAL A 127 11.08 -4.49 9.20
N ASN A 128 10.62 -5.01 8.07
CA ASN A 128 10.52 -4.31 6.81
C ASN A 128 9.11 -3.76 6.65
N VAL A 129 8.98 -2.44 6.63
CA VAL A 129 7.72 -1.72 6.39
C VAL A 129 7.73 -1.23 4.95
N TYR A 130 6.91 -1.84 4.11
CA TYR A 130 6.69 -1.42 2.73
C TYR A 130 5.56 -0.39 2.70
N VAL A 131 5.83 0.77 2.12
CA VAL A 131 4.85 1.84 1.96
C VAL A 131 4.53 1.91 0.47
N ILE A 132 3.34 1.40 0.10
CA ILE A 132 2.84 1.48 -1.27
C ILE A 132 2.06 2.78 -1.41
N ASP A 133 2.66 3.80 -2.03
CA ASP A 133 2.14 5.18 -2.04
C ASP A 133 2.70 6.01 -3.22
N THR A 134 2.83 7.33 -3.09
CA THR A 134 3.40 8.26 -4.09
C THR A 134 4.92 8.23 -4.21
N GLY A 135 5.58 7.41 -3.39
CA GLY A 135 7.04 7.39 -3.19
C GLY A 135 7.41 7.83 -1.78
N ILE A 136 8.70 7.86 -1.45
CA ILE A 136 9.24 8.43 -0.20
C ILE A 136 10.48 9.24 -0.55
N ASN A 137 10.65 10.43 0.03
CA ASN A 137 11.95 11.10 0.08
C ASN A 137 12.86 10.36 1.07
N ILE A 138 13.60 9.36 0.59
CA ILE A 138 14.42 8.49 1.44
C ILE A 138 15.62 9.22 2.08
N GLU A 139 16.01 10.37 1.52
CA GLU A 139 17.09 11.21 2.04
C GLU A 139 16.64 12.09 3.23
N HIS A 140 15.34 12.07 3.55
CA HIS A 140 14.82 12.84 4.67
C HIS A 140 15.48 12.40 6.00
N THR A 141 15.99 13.37 6.75
CA THR A 141 16.82 13.16 7.95
C THR A 141 16.13 12.33 9.03
N ASP A 142 14.80 12.35 9.09
CA ASP A 142 14.01 11.54 10.04
C ASP A 142 14.12 10.03 9.79
N PHE A 143 14.52 9.57 8.61
CA PHE A 143 14.72 8.15 8.34
C PHE A 143 16.10 7.65 8.71
N VAL A 144 17.08 8.54 8.92
CA VAL A 144 18.44 8.18 9.40
C VAL A 144 19.09 7.08 8.55
N GLY A 145 18.86 7.12 7.22
CA GLY A 145 19.37 6.11 6.29
C GLY A 145 18.66 4.75 6.32
N ARG A 146 17.56 4.59 7.07
CA ARG A 146 16.75 3.36 7.12
C ARG A 146 15.73 3.22 5.98
N ALA A 147 15.54 4.28 5.20
CA ALA A 147 14.64 4.27 4.05
C ALA A 147 15.40 3.91 2.77
N SER A 148 14.80 3.08 1.93
CA SER A 148 15.35 2.67 0.64
C SER A 148 14.27 2.63 -0.44
N TYR A 149 14.67 2.83 -1.70
CA TYR A 149 13.77 2.70 -2.84
C TYR A 149 13.52 1.23 -3.21
N GLY A 150 12.25 0.89 -3.40
CA GLY A 150 11.79 -0.16 -4.29
C GLY A 150 11.38 0.42 -5.66
N PRO A 151 10.72 -0.37 -6.51
CA PRO A 151 10.34 0.06 -7.85
C PRO A 151 9.22 1.11 -7.86
N SER A 152 9.13 1.82 -8.99
CA SER A 152 7.94 2.55 -9.41
C SER A 152 7.13 1.72 -10.39
N PHE A 153 5.81 1.68 -10.17
CA PHE A 153 4.83 1.01 -11.03
C PHE A 153 3.92 2.03 -11.75
N ILE A 154 4.36 3.28 -11.90
CA ILE A 154 3.62 4.33 -12.60
C ILE A 154 4.04 4.36 -14.07
N GLY A 155 3.43 3.54 -14.91
CA GLY A 155 3.63 3.58 -16.37
C GLY A 155 5.11 3.67 -16.77
N ASN A 156 5.48 4.73 -17.52
CA ASN A 156 6.85 4.97 -17.96
C ASN A 156 7.73 5.73 -16.94
N GLU A 157 7.20 6.05 -15.75
CA GLU A 157 7.93 6.73 -14.69
C GLU A 157 8.71 5.70 -13.87
N SER A 158 10.00 5.57 -14.17
CA SER A 158 10.91 4.69 -13.42
C SER A 158 11.46 5.34 -12.14
N ASP A 159 11.29 6.64 -11.98
CA ASP A 159 11.74 7.37 -10.79
C ASP A 159 10.86 7.05 -9.57
N PRO A 160 11.41 6.42 -8.51
CA PRO A 160 10.64 6.06 -7.31
C PRO A 160 10.52 7.22 -6.30
N THR A 161 11.08 8.39 -6.61
CA THR A 161 11.09 9.56 -5.73
C THR A 161 9.67 10.06 -5.46
N ASP A 162 9.44 10.54 -4.24
CA ASP A 162 8.17 11.18 -3.88
C ASP A 162 8.08 12.58 -4.45
N THR A 163 7.21 12.74 -5.44
CA THR A 163 6.90 14.01 -6.11
C THR A 163 5.61 14.63 -5.61
N ASN A 164 4.89 13.96 -4.70
CA ASN A 164 3.64 14.44 -4.12
C ASN A 164 3.81 14.87 -2.65
N GLY A 165 4.52 14.06 -1.85
CA GLY A 165 4.77 14.28 -0.43
C GLY A 165 3.94 13.39 0.51
N HIS A 166 2.82 12.82 0.05
CA HIS A 166 1.95 12.00 0.89
C HIS A 166 2.66 10.73 1.40
N GLY A 167 3.35 9.98 0.53
CA GLY A 167 4.06 8.79 0.94
C GLY A 167 5.20 9.07 1.93
N THR A 168 5.92 10.18 1.78
CA THR A 168 6.91 10.64 2.76
C THR A 168 6.27 10.94 4.11
N PHE A 169 5.12 11.61 4.12
CA PHE A 169 4.37 11.90 5.36
C PHE A 169 3.91 10.61 6.06
N VAL A 170 3.29 9.69 5.32
CA VAL A 170 2.83 8.38 5.84
C VAL A 170 4.00 7.58 6.42
N ALA A 171 5.12 7.53 5.70
CA ALA A 171 6.34 6.86 6.16
C ALA A 171 6.91 7.50 7.43
N GLY A 172 6.91 8.83 7.52
CA GLY A 172 7.35 9.58 8.70
C GLY A 172 6.50 9.28 9.94
N VAL A 173 5.17 9.24 9.81
CA VAL A 173 4.25 8.88 10.90
C VAL A 173 4.51 7.46 11.40
N CYS A 174 4.81 6.51 10.51
CA CYS A 174 5.05 5.13 10.89
C CYS A 174 6.46 4.90 11.47
N CYS A 175 7.49 5.43 10.82
CA CYS A 175 8.88 4.97 11.00
C CYS A 175 9.92 6.09 11.16
N GLY A 176 9.51 7.37 11.21
CA GLY A 176 10.43 8.47 11.50
C GLY A 176 11.11 8.29 12.86
N GLU A 177 12.33 8.78 13.02
CA GLU A 177 13.06 8.70 14.30
C GLU A 177 13.47 10.08 14.82
N CYS A 178 13.22 11.15 14.06
CA CYS A 178 13.63 12.55 14.31
C CYS A 178 15.04 12.70 14.88
N TRP A 179 15.98 13.07 14.01
CA TRP A 179 17.37 13.27 14.41
C TRP A 179 17.53 14.48 15.33
N LYS A 180 18.01 14.24 16.56
CA LYS A 180 18.34 15.26 17.56
C LYS A 180 19.53 16.12 17.11
N TRP A 181 19.30 17.15 16.31
CA TRP A 181 20.23 18.28 16.19
C TRP A 181 19.86 19.46 17.12
N ALA A 182 18.66 19.47 17.70
CA ALA A 182 18.18 20.58 18.53
C ALA A 182 18.61 20.56 20.01
N ILE A 183 19.22 19.47 20.51
CA ILE A 183 19.54 19.32 21.95
C ILE A 183 21.02 19.61 22.28
N LEU A 184 21.93 19.55 21.31
CA LEU A 184 23.35 19.85 21.57
C LEU A 184 23.62 21.36 21.73
N SER A 185 22.74 22.24 21.23
CA SER A 185 22.89 23.70 21.35
C SER A 185 22.44 24.27 22.71
N VAL A 186 21.80 23.47 23.58
CA VAL A 186 21.30 23.91 24.90
C VAL A 186 21.97 23.15 26.06
N ALA A 187 22.64 22.02 25.79
CA ALA A 187 23.27 21.17 26.80
C ALA A 187 24.53 21.77 27.44
N HIS A 188 25.10 22.84 26.91
CA HIS A 188 26.24 23.54 27.54
C HIS A 188 25.86 24.37 28.78
N ARG A 189 24.60 24.37 29.24
CA ARG A 189 24.14 25.29 30.29
C ARG A 189 23.48 24.65 31.53
N PHE A 190 23.35 23.32 31.63
CA PHE A 190 22.73 22.69 32.81
C PHE A 190 23.40 21.37 33.23
N PRO A 191 23.64 21.12 34.54
CA PRO A 191 24.40 19.96 35.03
C PRO A 191 23.58 18.67 35.22
N PHE A 192 22.33 18.61 34.73
CA PHE A 192 21.49 17.41 34.86
C PHE A 192 21.57 16.52 33.62
N ARG A 193 22.23 15.38 33.78
CA ARG A 193 22.34 14.30 32.78
C ARG A 193 21.04 13.50 32.74
N LEU A 194 20.09 13.89 31.88
CA LEU A 194 18.91 13.08 31.57
C LEU A 194 19.37 11.81 30.82
N HIS A 195 19.42 10.67 31.52
CA HIS A 195 19.88 9.37 30.99
C HIS A 195 18.80 8.59 30.21
N GLN A 196 17.73 9.23 29.75
CA GLN A 196 16.69 8.57 28.93
C GLN A 196 16.37 9.45 27.72
N PRO A 197 16.41 8.93 26.48
CA PRO A 197 15.94 9.66 25.33
C PRO A 197 14.42 9.81 25.43
N ILE A 198 13.96 10.94 25.97
CA ILE A 198 12.55 11.32 25.91
C ILE A 198 12.19 11.54 24.44
N GLY A 199 11.17 10.80 23.98
CA GLY A 199 10.45 10.90 22.70
C GLY A 199 11.19 11.56 21.54
N THR A 200 11.94 10.80 20.75
CA THR A 200 12.44 11.32 19.47
C THR A 200 11.24 11.53 18.52
N ASN A 201 11.08 12.76 18.04
CA ASN A 201 9.80 13.47 17.85
C ASN A 201 8.72 12.85 16.95
N TYR A 202 9.00 11.83 16.13
CA TYR A 202 8.02 11.24 15.20
C TYR A 202 8.19 9.73 15.10
N GLY A 203 7.24 9.02 14.49
CA GLY A 203 7.31 7.59 14.19
C GLY A 203 6.99 6.63 15.36
N VAL A 204 6.23 5.58 15.05
CA VAL A 204 5.89 4.50 15.99
C VAL A 204 7.02 3.45 16.03
N ALA A 205 7.46 2.98 14.87
CA ALA A 205 8.43 1.91 14.68
C ALA A 205 9.81 2.48 14.25
N LYS A 206 10.46 3.17 15.19
CA LYS A 206 11.67 3.97 14.96
C LYS A 206 12.90 3.19 14.49
N LYS A 207 12.92 1.86 14.58
CA LYS A 207 14.04 1.00 14.14
C LYS A 207 13.67 0.08 12.98
N ALA A 208 12.47 0.23 12.41
CA ALA A 208 12.07 -0.52 11.22
C ALA A 208 12.82 -0.04 9.98
N ASN A 209 13.04 -0.94 9.02
CA ASN A 209 13.48 -0.58 7.68
C ASN A 209 12.27 -0.10 6.88
N VAL A 210 12.42 0.98 6.12
CA VAL A 210 11.33 1.55 5.32
C VAL A 210 11.62 1.34 3.84
N ILE A 211 10.70 0.71 3.13
CA ILE A 211 10.84 0.45 1.70
C ILE A 211 9.75 1.21 0.96
N SER A 212 10.17 2.16 0.12
CA SER A 212 9.28 2.94 -0.74
C SER A 212 8.86 2.11 -1.94
N VAL A 213 7.56 1.93 -2.18
CA VAL A 213 7.04 1.30 -3.39
C VAL A 213 6.06 2.27 -4.04
N LYS A 214 6.44 2.85 -5.18
CA LYS A 214 5.64 3.90 -5.80
C LYS A 214 4.56 3.27 -6.68
N ALA A 215 3.30 3.47 -6.31
CA ALA A 215 2.13 3.00 -7.05
C ALA A 215 1.13 4.13 -7.37
N LEU A 216 1.39 5.35 -6.88
CA LEU A 216 0.65 6.57 -7.18
C LEU A 216 1.57 7.63 -7.81
N ASN A 217 1.04 8.40 -8.74
CA ASN A 217 1.76 9.48 -9.43
C ASN A 217 1.80 10.77 -8.58
N SER A 218 2.40 11.83 -9.14
CA SER A 218 2.51 13.16 -8.50
C SER A 218 1.16 13.78 -8.11
N ASP A 219 0.06 13.39 -8.77
CA ASP A 219 -1.31 13.85 -8.44
C ASP A 219 -1.98 12.99 -7.36
N GLY A 220 -1.28 12.00 -6.80
CA GLY A 220 -1.83 11.09 -5.81
C GLY A 220 -2.83 10.09 -6.40
N SER A 221 -2.66 9.74 -7.67
CA SER A 221 -3.54 8.80 -8.38
C SER A 221 -2.75 7.65 -8.99
N GLY A 222 -3.37 6.47 -9.03
CA GLY A 222 -2.79 5.29 -9.65
C GLY A 222 -3.87 4.34 -10.10
N ARG A 223 -3.51 3.38 -10.95
CA ARG A 223 -4.45 2.36 -11.42
C ARG A 223 -4.40 1.13 -10.51
N LEU A 224 -5.46 0.32 -10.52
CA LEU A 224 -5.50 -0.93 -9.77
C LEU A 224 -4.35 -1.84 -10.20
N SER A 225 -4.01 -1.85 -11.49
CA SER A 225 -2.88 -2.59 -12.05
C SER A 225 -1.55 -2.20 -11.38
N ASN A 226 -1.29 -0.91 -11.20
CA ASN A 226 -0.10 -0.42 -10.50
C ASN A 226 -0.03 -0.94 -9.05
N VAL A 227 -1.16 -0.93 -8.34
CA VAL A 227 -1.25 -1.42 -6.95
C VAL A 227 -1.05 -2.93 -6.89
N LEU A 228 -1.63 -3.69 -7.83
CA LEU A 228 -1.41 -5.14 -7.90
C LEU A 228 0.03 -5.50 -8.29
N ALA A 229 0.68 -4.71 -9.14
CA ALA A 229 2.10 -4.86 -9.48
C ALA A 229 2.99 -4.63 -8.26
N ALA A 230 2.75 -3.53 -7.55
CA ALA A 230 3.41 -3.23 -6.27
C ALA A 230 3.24 -4.37 -5.25
N LEU A 231 2.01 -4.87 -5.06
CA LEU A 231 1.74 -5.98 -4.15
C LEU A 231 2.42 -7.28 -4.58
N SER A 232 2.42 -7.59 -5.88
CA SER A 232 3.09 -8.77 -6.42
C SER A 232 4.59 -8.72 -6.14
N TRP A 233 5.20 -7.57 -6.37
CA TRP A 233 6.62 -7.36 -6.09
C TRP A 233 6.94 -7.47 -4.59
N VAL A 234 6.13 -6.87 -3.71
CA VAL A 234 6.34 -6.97 -2.25
C VAL A 234 6.24 -8.43 -1.78
N VAL A 235 5.27 -9.18 -2.29
CA VAL A 235 5.12 -10.62 -1.96
C VAL A 235 6.30 -11.42 -2.48
N GLU A 236 6.81 -11.12 -3.67
CA GLU A 236 8.04 -11.72 -4.20
C GLU A 236 9.25 -11.40 -3.31
N GLN A 237 9.45 -10.14 -2.92
CA GLN A 237 10.54 -9.77 -2.00
C GLN A 237 10.40 -10.45 -0.64
N HIS A 238 9.19 -10.52 -0.09
CA HIS A 238 8.92 -11.21 1.16
C HIS A 238 9.30 -12.69 1.10
N THR A 239 8.92 -13.37 0.01
CA THR A 239 9.16 -14.81 -0.16
C THR A 239 10.60 -15.16 -0.53
N THR A 240 11.30 -14.29 -1.27
CA THR A 240 12.66 -14.54 -1.75
C THR A 240 13.76 -14.10 -0.78
N SER A 241 13.52 -13.06 0.03
CA SER A 241 14.53 -12.50 0.94
C SER A 241 14.83 -13.37 2.18
N GLY A 242 14.04 -14.42 2.43
CA GLY A 242 14.20 -15.28 3.61
C GLY A 242 13.83 -14.62 4.95
N ASN A 243 13.48 -13.32 4.97
CA ASN A 243 13.00 -12.59 6.15
C ASN A 243 11.45 -12.60 6.20
N THR A 244 10.87 -13.80 6.05
CA THR A 244 9.42 -14.03 5.86
C THR A 244 8.57 -13.81 7.11
N SER A 245 9.14 -13.43 8.25
CA SER A 245 8.39 -13.27 9.51
C SER A 245 8.23 -11.82 9.96
N LYS A 246 8.71 -10.85 9.18
CA LYS A 246 8.81 -9.45 9.61
C LYS A 246 8.47 -8.46 8.50
N THR A 247 7.34 -8.67 7.82
CA THR A 247 6.87 -7.76 6.75
C THR A 247 5.54 -7.13 7.11
N VAL A 248 5.51 -5.81 7.05
CA VAL A 248 4.30 -4.99 7.17
C VAL A 248 4.14 -4.20 5.89
N VAL A 249 2.93 -4.12 5.36
CA VAL A 249 2.59 -3.32 4.18
C VAL A 249 1.56 -2.29 4.57
N ASN A 250 1.87 -1.02 4.29
CA ASN A 250 0.94 0.07 4.44
C ASN A 250 0.38 0.50 3.08
N LEU A 251 -0.95 0.57 2.98
CA LEU A 251 -1.71 1.08 1.84
C LEU A 251 -2.60 2.24 2.31
N SER A 252 -2.05 3.46 2.32
CA SER A 252 -2.79 4.69 2.67
C SER A 252 -3.58 5.25 1.49
N LEU A 253 -4.25 4.36 0.77
CA LEU A 253 -4.94 4.62 -0.47
C LEU A 253 -6.28 3.91 -0.48
N GLY A 254 -7.24 4.46 -1.24
CA GLY A 254 -8.59 3.94 -1.25
C GLY A 254 -9.17 3.91 -2.65
N ALA A 255 -10.01 2.91 -2.84
CA ALA A 255 -10.85 2.73 -4.01
C ALA A 255 -12.27 2.38 -3.53
N GLU A 256 -13.15 2.16 -4.50
CA GLU A 256 -14.45 1.56 -4.22
C GLU A 256 -14.28 0.08 -3.81
N TYR A 257 -15.32 -0.50 -3.21
CA TYR A 257 -15.28 -1.90 -2.81
C TYR A 257 -15.01 -2.78 -4.04
N SER A 258 -13.98 -3.61 -3.96
CA SER A 258 -13.61 -4.57 -4.98
C SER A 258 -13.31 -5.91 -4.31
N GLU A 259 -14.17 -6.89 -4.57
CA GLU A 259 -13.98 -8.25 -4.05
C GLU A 259 -12.65 -8.85 -4.55
N VAL A 260 -12.30 -8.54 -5.80
CA VAL A 260 -11.00 -8.92 -6.39
C VAL A 260 -9.83 -8.40 -5.57
N THR A 261 -9.84 -7.10 -5.27
CA THR A 261 -8.74 -6.45 -4.56
C THR A 261 -8.63 -7.02 -3.15
N ASN A 262 -9.76 -7.30 -2.51
CA ASN A 262 -9.78 -7.98 -1.21
C ASN A 262 -9.18 -9.39 -1.30
N ASN A 263 -9.55 -10.19 -2.31
CA ASN A 263 -9.01 -11.53 -2.50
C ASN A 263 -7.48 -11.50 -2.75
N ALA A 264 -6.97 -10.52 -3.50
CA ALA A 264 -5.53 -10.34 -3.70
C ALA A 264 -4.81 -10.03 -2.37
N ILE A 265 -5.36 -9.12 -1.56
CA ILE A 265 -4.80 -8.78 -0.23
C ILE A 265 -4.87 -9.98 0.71
N GLU A 266 -5.99 -10.72 0.73
CA GLU A 266 -6.14 -11.94 1.52
C GLU A 266 -5.09 -12.98 1.16
N GLN A 267 -4.78 -13.15 -0.13
CA GLN A 267 -3.71 -14.04 -0.58
C GLN A 267 -2.31 -13.60 -0.13
N ALA A 268 -2.06 -12.29 -0.03
CA ALA A 268 -0.81 -11.78 0.55
C ALA A 268 -0.75 -12.02 2.07
N ILE A 269 -1.87 -11.84 2.79
CA ILE A 269 -1.98 -12.12 4.22
C ILE A 269 -1.73 -13.61 4.51
N GLU A 270 -2.24 -14.51 3.67
CA GLU A 270 -1.97 -15.95 3.77
C GLU A 270 -0.47 -16.31 3.63
N GLN A 271 0.35 -15.43 3.03
CA GLN A 271 1.81 -15.60 3.00
C GLN A 271 2.50 -15.16 4.31
N GLY A 272 1.77 -14.60 5.28
CA GLY A 272 2.32 -14.09 6.54
C GLY A 272 2.63 -12.60 6.54
N ILE A 273 2.13 -11.85 5.55
CA ILE A 273 2.30 -10.40 5.47
C ILE A 273 1.20 -9.69 6.26
N HIS A 274 1.59 -8.73 7.11
CA HIS A 274 0.64 -7.90 7.84
C HIS A 274 0.30 -6.63 7.06
N PHE A 275 -0.97 -6.23 7.05
CA PHE A 275 -1.44 -5.06 6.30
C PHE A 275 -2.07 -3.99 7.21
N THR A 276 -1.76 -2.73 6.93
CA THR A 276 -2.51 -1.55 7.40
C THR A 276 -3.06 -0.82 6.19
N ILE A 277 -4.37 -0.57 6.15
CA ILE A 277 -5.03 0.00 4.98
C ILE A 277 -6.08 1.02 5.42
N ALA A 278 -6.13 2.15 4.72
CA ALA A 278 -7.07 3.23 5.03
C ALA A 278 -8.52 2.83 4.74
N CYS A 279 -9.46 3.22 5.63
CA CYS A 279 -10.89 3.03 5.41
C CYS A 279 -11.48 4.22 4.61
N ASN A 280 -12.26 3.91 3.55
CA ASN A 280 -12.90 4.92 2.69
C ASN A 280 -14.00 5.71 3.44
N ARG A 281 -14.10 7.02 3.17
CA ARG A 281 -14.95 8.00 3.89
C ARG A 281 -16.30 8.33 3.21
N LYS A 282 -16.74 7.64 2.16
CA LYS A 282 -18.05 7.94 1.53
C LYS A 282 -19.21 7.62 2.51
N ARG A 283 -20.00 8.66 2.85
CA ARG A 283 -21.11 8.70 3.83
C ARG A 283 -22.36 7.86 3.47
N ARG A 284 -22.24 6.59 3.08
CA ARG A 284 -23.39 5.67 3.00
C ARG A 284 -23.08 4.37 3.73
N ARG A 285 -24.05 3.96 4.56
CA ARG A 285 -23.98 2.78 5.42
C ARG A 285 -23.53 1.54 4.63
N ARG A 286 -22.58 0.79 5.24
CA ARG A 286 -22.17 -0.61 4.96
C ARG A 286 -21.31 -0.86 3.71
N ARG A 287 -19.99 -0.91 3.93
CA ARG A 287 -19.10 -2.08 3.94
C ARG A 287 -17.70 -1.51 4.12
N VAL A 288 -17.07 -1.82 5.24
CA VAL A 288 -15.69 -1.40 5.53
C VAL A 288 -14.80 -2.17 4.55
N PRO A 289 -14.11 -1.54 3.58
CA PRO A 289 -12.98 -2.22 3.00
C PRO A 289 -11.92 -2.29 4.10
N VAL A 290 -11.27 -3.44 4.21
CA VAL A 290 -10.21 -3.76 5.18
C VAL A 290 -10.77 -4.23 6.53
N LEU A 291 -10.93 -5.55 6.62
CA LEU A 291 -11.33 -6.33 7.80
C LEU A 291 -12.60 -5.87 8.54
N ALA A 292 -13.78 -6.15 7.94
CA ALA A 292 -14.95 -6.58 8.70
C ALA A 292 -16.01 -7.23 7.79
N ARG A 293 -16.08 -8.57 7.86
CA ARG A 293 -17.22 -9.42 7.43
C ARG A 293 -17.59 -9.40 5.94
N VAL A 294 -17.20 -10.49 5.28
CA VAL A 294 -17.73 -10.97 3.99
C VAL A 294 -19.26 -11.11 4.03
N ARG A 295 -19.95 -10.49 3.06
CA ARG A 295 -21.21 -10.98 2.46
C ARG A 295 -21.34 -10.44 1.04
N PHE A 296 -21.74 -11.31 0.12
CA PHE A 296 -21.96 -11.08 -1.31
C PHE A 296 -23.26 -10.33 -1.62
N HIS A 297 -23.31 -9.64 -2.77
CA HIS A 297 -24.50 -9.53 -3.63
C HIS A 297 -24.12 -9.00 -5.03
N SER A 298 -24.70 -9.62 -6.05
CA SER A 298 -24.65 -9.30 -7.48
C SER A 298 -25.69 -8.23 -7.87
N ASP A 299 -25.48 -7.54 -9.01
CA ASP A 299 -26.43 -7.53 -10.14
C ASP A 299 -26.01 -6.62 -11.33
N ASP A 300 -26.70 -6.84 -12.45
CA ASP A 300 -26.33 -6.74 -13.87
C ASP A 300 -26.68 -5.43 -14.63
N GLY A 301 -26.10 -5.33 -15.85
CA GLY A 301 -26.67 -4.70 -17.06
C GLY A 301 -26.28 -3.23 -17.32
N GLY A 302 -25.96 -2.73 -18.53
CA GLY A 302 -25.92 -3.20 -19.92
C GLY A 302 -25.87 -1.96 -20.84
N GLY A 303 -25.23 -2.02 -22.02
CA GLY A 303 -25.30 -0.96 -23.05
C GLY A 303 -24.04 -0.81 -23.91
N HIS A 304 -24.10 -1.27 -25.17
CA HIS A 304 -23.03 -1.19 -26.17
C HIS A 304 -22.88 0.23 -26.77
N GLN A 305 -21.66 0.77 -26.71
CA GLN A 305 -21.05 1.57 -27.77
C GLN A 305 -19.58 1.17 -27.88
N SER A 306 -19.03 1.18 -29.10
CA SER A 306 -17.62 0.87 -29.38
C SER A 306 -16.69 1.85 -28.63
N ARG A 307 -16.28 1.49 -27.41
CA ARG A 307 -15.26 2.17 -26.62
C ARG A 307 -14.21 1.16 -26.16
N ARG A 308 -12.94 1.53 -26.30
CA ARG A 308 -11.80 0.78 -25.78
C ARG A 308 -11.87 0.76 -24.24
N LEU A 309 -11.49 -0.36 -23.63
CA LEU A 309 -11.59 -0.54 -22.19
C LEU A 309 -10.27 -1.11 -21.65
N ASP A 310 -9.62 -0.35 -20.76
CA ASP A 310 -8.51 -0.86 -19.96
C ASP A 310 -9.07 -1.83 -18.92
N ARG A 311 -8.58 -3.07 -18.93
CA ARG A 311 -9.10 -4.16 -18.10
C ARG A 311 -7.99 -4.90 -17.38
N ILE A 312 -8.31 -5.39 -16.19
CA ILE A 312 -7.51 -6.38 -15.47
C ILE A 312 -8.24 -7.70 -15.56
N VAL A 313 -7.50 -8.73 -15.93
CA VAL A 313 -8.01 -10.09 -16.03
C VAL A 313 -7.37 -10.96 -14.98
N LEU A 314 -8.21 -11.76 -14.34
CA LEU A 314 -7.89 -12.40 -13.08
C LEU A 314 -8.13 -13.89 -13.19
N LYS A 315 -7.20 -14.62 -12.61
CA LYS A 315 -7.29 -16.05 -12.41
C LYS A 315 -7.32 -16.29 -10.91
N HIS A 316 -8.42 -16.85 -10.42
CA HIS A 316 -8.45 -17.42 -9.08
C HIS A 316 -8.78 -18.90 -9.14
N GLY A 317 -7.89 -19.69 -8.54
CA GLY A 317 -8.17 -21.06 -8.16
C GLY A 317 -8.55 -21.08 -6.69
N VAL A 318 -9.84 -21.18 -6.39
CA VAL A 318 -10.32 -21.44 -5.04
C VAL A 318 -9.78 -22.79 -4.58
N LEU A 319 -9.01 -22.80 -3.48
CA LEU A 319 -8.73 -24.02 -2.74
C LEU A 319 -9.72 -24.08 -1.58
N ARG A 320 -10.80 -24.84 -1.76
CA ARG A 320 -11.67 -25.26 -0.64
C ARG A 320 -10.82 -26.04 0.35
N ARG A 321 -10.92 -25.72 1.65
CA ARG A 321 -10.65 -26.70 2.70
C ARG A 321 -11.99 -27.15 3.28
N HIS A 322 -12.11 -28.47 3.41
CA HIS A 322 -13.19 -29.19 4.07
C HIS A 322 -13.32 -28.77 5.53
#